data_AF-A0A7D7ZVN1-F1
#
_entry.id   AF-A0A7D7ZVN1-F1
#
_cell.length_a   1.000
_cell.length_b   1.000
_cell.length_c   1.000
_cell.angle_alpha   90.00
_cell.angle_beta   90.00
_cell.angle_gamma   90.00
#
_symmetry.space_group_name_H-M   'P 1'
#
loop_
_entity.id
_entity.type
_entity.pdbx_description
1 polymer ?
#
loop_
_entity_poly.entity_id
_entity_poly.type
_entity_poly.pdbx_seq_one_letter_code
_entity_poly.pdbx_strand_id
1 'polypeptide(L)'
;MSIYEQDRKRVLQQENELKKIYAELNADRINYSLPSYSNIESTKHYRKAFEQLAEMKADSFSIKKATFIIENAYFEEQQNYAEFEKVIKQTGNFLREKMDELGYDQNRNLAKNFMLFQFFSDTLQIKSKDLKHLPFKYDFEDYLGIKDWSKMFVSKLLATGKGQCNSLPRLYLILAEEIGAEAFLSLSPNHSYIKFKDEEENWYNVELTNGMFTTESMILQSGFIKSEALQNGIYMQQMTEKQLLSQLYSDFAQGYARKFGYNPFVKKVIDKALELYPNSISANQMNSNYLTIQFEYVAKQVGINPRNRNDLQNIRNYPNIIKLLNNVNTQYNKVDDLGFEFMSAEAYQNWLASLKETKQKQDSEDMKKQFNIKLKKTFKN
;
A
#
# COMPACT_ATOMS: atom_id res chain seq x y z
N MET A 1 10.30 6.59 -60.64
CA MET A 1 11.16 6.33 -59.45
C MET A 1 12.57 6.19 -59.98
N SER A 2 13.52 6.98 -59.49
CA SER A 2 14.91 6.91 -59.94
C SER A 2 15.52 5.53 -59.62
N ILE A 3 16.43 5.02 -60.47
CA ILE A 3 17.17 3.76 -60.22
C ILE A 3 17.80 3.77 -58.81
N TYR A 4 18.30 4.94 -58.38
CA TYR A 4 18.85 5.16 -57.04
C TYR A 4 17.82 4.94 -55.91
N GLU A 5 16.58 5.37 -56.10
CA GLU A 5 15.51 5.16 -55.11
C GLU A 5 15.08 3.69 -55.04
N GLN A 6 15.10 2.98 -56.17
CA GLN A 6 14.80 1.55 -56.22
C GLN A 6 15.89 0.72 -55.53
N ASP A 7 17.16 1.03 -55.77
CA ASP A 7 18.28 0.36 -55.11
C ASP A 7 18.30 0.60 -53.60
N ARG A 8 18.05 1.85 -53.16
CA ARG A 8 17.93 2.17 -51.73
C ARG A 8 16.81 1.37 -51.05
N LYS A 9 15.65 1.23 -51.70
CA LYS A 9 14.54 0.41 -51.20
C LYS A 9 14.89 -1.07 -51.12
N ARG A 10 15.59 -1.60 -52.13
CA ARG A 10 16.02 -3.01 -52.18
C ARG A 10 16.99 -3.34 -51.05
N VAL A 11 18.01 -2.49 -50.83
CA VAL A 11 18.97 -2.67 -49.73
C VAL A 11 18.25 -2.65 -48.38
N LEU A 12 17.35 -1.69 -48.17
CA LEU A 12 16.57 -1.61 -46.93
C LEU A 12 15.66 -2.84 -46.72
N GLN A 13 15.09 -3.40 -47.78
CA GLN A 13 14.30 -4.64 -47.71
C GLN A 13 15.17 -5.83 -47.31
N GLN A 14 16.33 -6.01 -47.95
CA GLN A 14 17.28 -7.07 -47.63
C GLN A 14 17.80 -6.98 -46.18
N GLU A 15 18.13 -5.78 -45.72
CA GLU A 15 18.53 -5.55 -44.32
C GLU A 15 17.41 -5.93 -43.34
N ASN A 16 16.15 -5.63 -43.68
CA ASN A 16 15.01 -6.00 -42.83
C ASN A 16 14.74 -7.52 -42.84
N GLU A 17 14.89 -8.18 -43.98
CA GLU A 17 14.77 -9.65 -44.08
C GLU A 17 15.85 -10.34 -43.27
N LEU A 18 17.11 -9.88 -43.37
CA LEU A 18 18.22 -10.42 -42.60
C LEU A 18 17.96 -10.28 -41.09
N LYS A 19 17.45 -9.11 -40.64
CA LYS A 19 17.07 -8.90 -39.24
C LYS A 19 15.95 -9.85 -38.77
N LYS A 20 14.98 -10.16 -39.62
CA LYS A 20 13.92 -11.14 -39.30
C LYS A 20 14.49 -12.54 -39.14
N ILE A 21 15.36 -12.97 -40.07
CA ILE A 21 16.02 -14.29 -39.99
C ILE A 21 16.85 -14.40 -38.72
N TYR A 22 17.63 -13.37 -38.37
CA TYR A 22 18.38 -13.34 -37.11
C TYR A 22 17.46 -13.39 -35.87
N ALA A 23 16.30 -12.74 -35.92
CA ALA A 23 15.31 -12.78 -34.84
C ALA A 23 14.72 -14.18 -34.67
N GLU A 24 14.35 -14.84 -35.76
CA GLU A 24 13.83 -16.21 -35.78
C GLU A 24 14.86 -17.21 -35.23
N LEU A 25 16.11 -17.13 -35.70
CA LEU A 25 17.20 -18.01 -35.24
C LEU A 25 17.51 -17.86 -33.74
N ASN A 26 17.28 -16.68 -33.18
CA ASN A 26 17.53 -16.41 -31.77
C ASN A 26 16.28 -16.53 -30.90
N ALA A 27 15.10 -16.79 -31.47
CA ALA A 27 13.84 -16.79 -30.73
C ALA A 27 13.85 -17.76 -29.54
N ASP A 28 14.42 -18.96 -29.72
CA ASP A 28 14.52 -19.99 -28.69
C ASP A 28 15.54 -19.67 -27.59
N ARG A 29 16.40 -18.65 -27.79
CA ARG A 29 17.41 -18.21 -26.82
C ARG A 29 16.92 -17.04 -25.95
N ILE A 30 15.79 -16.44 -26.28
CA ILE A 30 15.25 -15.29 -25.55
C ILE A 30 14.50 -15.78 -24.31
N ASN A 31 14.93 -15.35 -23.14
CA ASN A 31 14.18 -15.61 -21.91
C ASN A 31 13.13 -14.51 -21.68
N TYR A 32 11.86 -14.86 -21.83
CA TYR A 32 10.73 -13.94 -21.64
C TYR A 32 10.36 -13.71 -20.17
N SER A 33 10.89 -14.51 -19.23
CA SER A 33 10.67 -14.33 -17.79
C SER A 33 11.84 -13.61 -17.14
N LEU A 34 11.55 -12.80 -16.13
CA LEU A 34 12.59 -12.28 -15.25
C LEU A 34 13.30 -13.43 -14.51
N PRO A 35 14.59 -13.28 -14.14
CA PRO A 35 15.31 -14.25 -13.32
C PRO A 35 14.59 -14.54 -12.00
N SER A 36 14.53 -15.80 -11.56
CA SER A 36 13.73 -16.21 -10.39
C SER A 36 14.29 -15.75 -9.05
N TYR A 37 15.61 -15.57 -8.94
CA TYR A 37 16.34 -15.38 -7.68
C TYR A 37 16.05 -16.45 -6.61
N SER A 38 15.60 -17.63 -7.03
CA SER A 38 15.28 -18.74 -6.12
C SER A 38 16.51 -19.30 -5.40
N ASN A 39 17.70 -19.00 -5.92
CA ASN A 39 19.00 -19.35 -5.34
C ASN A 39 19.41 -18.45 -4.15
N ILE A 40 18.71 -17.33 -3.91
CA ILE A 40 18.97 -16.48 -2.74
C ILE A 40 18.25 -17.08 -1.54
N GLU A 41 19.00 -17.58 -0.55
CA GLU A 41 18.44 -18.32 0.59
C GLU A 41 17.34 -17.55 1.34
N SER A 42 17.56 -16.25 1.62
CA SER A 42 16.60 -15.41 2.34
C SER A 42 15.24 -15.24 1.64
N THR A 43 15.13 -15.56 0.34
CA THR A 43 13.85 -15.49 -0.38
C THR A 43 12.87 -16.61 0.03
N LYS A 44 13.35 -17.68 0.68
CA LYS A 44 12.50 -18.78 1.16
C LYS A 44 11.49 -18.31 2.22
N HIS A 45 11.88 -17.35 3.06
CA HIS A 45 11.02 -16.81 4.13
C HIS A 45 9.78 -16.11 3.54
N TYR A 46 9.94 -15.41 2.42
CA TYR A 46 8.82 -14.82 1.69
C TYR A 46 7.93 -15.86 1.02
N ARG A 47 8.50 -16.94 0.45
CA ARG A 47 7.67 -18.02 -0.12
C ARG A 47 6.80 -18.69 0.95
N LYS A 48 7.39 -19.00 2.10
CA LYS A 48 6.68 -19.55 3.26
C LYS A 48 5.62 -18.59 3.81
N ALA A 49 5.93 -17.29 3.89
CA ALA A 49 4.96 -16.28 4.31
C ALA A 49 3.79 -16.15 3.31
N PHE A 50 4.06 -16.23 2.01
CA PHE A 50 3.02 -16.24 0.98
C PHE A 50 2.06 -17.43 1.15
N GLU A 51 2.59 -18.62 1.43
CA GLU A 51 1.78 -19.83 1.70
C GLU A 51 0.88 -19.62 2.92
N GLN A 52 1.43 -19.12 4.04
CA GLN A 52 0.64 -18.83 5.25
C GLN A 52 -0.44 -17.76 5.02
N LEU A 53 -0.15 -16.73 4.22
CA LEU A 53 -1.13 -15.70 3.85
C LEU A 53 -2.21 -16.29 2.94
N ALA A 54 -1.85 -17.17 2.00
CA ALA A 54 -2.78 -17.77 1.05
C ALA A 54 -3.80 -18.72 1.71
N GLU A 55 -3.49 -19.25 2.90
CA GLU A 55 -4.40 -20.03 3.73
C GLU A 55 -5.47 -19.16 4.44
N MET A 56 -5.29 -17.85 4.47
CA MET A 56 -6.24 -16.95 5.13
C MET A 56 -7.54 -16.80 4.33
N LYS A 57 -8.66 -16.84 5.04
CA LYS A 57 -9.97 -16.56 4.46
C LYS A 57 -10.12 -15.07 4.18
N ALA A 58 -10.38 -14.72 2.93
CA ALA A 58 -10.39 -13.33 2.48
C ALA A 58 -11.47 -12.44 3.11
N ASP A 59 -12.47 -13.04 3.76
CA ASP A 59 -13.59 -12.37 4.44
C ASP A 59 -13.48 -12.38 5.98
N SER A 60 -12.48 -13.04 6.57
CA SER A 60 -12.39 -13.19 8.03
C SER A 60 -10.97 -13.45 8.54
N PHE A 61 -9.96 -12.81 7.97
CA PHE A 61 -8.56 -13.00 8.38
C PHE A 61 -8.20 -12.10 9.57
N SER A 62 -7.15 -12.46 10.32
CA SER A 62 -6.61 -11.61 11.39
C SER A 62 -5.59 -10.64 10.81
N ILE A 63 -5.85 -9.33 10.93
CA ILE A 63 -4.97 -8.26 10.48
C ILE A 63 -3.65 -8.34 11.26
N LYS A 64 -3.74 -8.55 12.58
CA LYS A 64 -2.59 -8.78 13.47
C LYS A 64 -1.67 -9.89 12.96
N LYS A 65 -2.24 -11.07 12.66
CA LYS A 65 -1.46 -12.23 12.21
C LYS A 65 -0.86 -11.99 10.81
N ALA A 66 -1.63 -11.44 9.88
CA ALA A 66 -1.17 -11.15 8.53
C ALA A 66 -0.02 -10.14 8.53
N THR A 67 -0.14 -9.05 9.29
CA THR A 67 0.93 -8.05 9.44
C THR A 67 2.20 -8.68 10.01
N PHE A 68 2.10 -9.50 11.06
CA PHE A 68 3.27 -10.17 11.60
C PHE A 68 3.96 -11.09 10.59
N ILE A 69 3.20 -11.90 9.84
CA ILE A 69 3.76 -12.80 8.81
C ILE A 69 4.53 -12.00 7.74
N ILE A 70 3.96 -10.88 7.29
CA ILE A 70 4.57 -10.00 6.29
C ILE A 70 5.89 -9.41 6.79
N GLU A 71 5.89 -8.82 7.99
CA GLU A 71 7.08 -8.19 8.55
C GLU A 71 8.16 -9.21 8.90
N ASN A 72 7.76 -10.34 9.48
CA ASN A 72 8.70 -11.38 9.89
C ASN A 72 9.38 -12.05 8.69
N ALA A 73 8.75 -12.07 7.51
CA ALA A 73 9.40 -12.51 6.28
C ALA A 73 10.60 -11.61 5.89
N TYR A 74 10.47 -10.30 6.10
CA TYR A 74 11.57 -9.35 5.88
C TYR A 74 12.72 -9.58 6.84
N PHE A 75 12.41 -9.89 8.11
CA PHE A 75 13.37 -10.24 9.16
C PHE A 75 13.76 -11.72 9.19
N GLU A 76 13.52 -12.47 8.11
CA GLU A 76 14.01 -13.85 7.96
C GLU A 76 13.56 -14.79 9.08
N GLU A 77 12.32 -14.59 9.53
CA GLU A 77 11.65 -15.35 10.59
C GLU A 77 12.30 -15.22 11.98
N GLN A 78 13.05 -14.14 12.23
CA GLN A 78 13.73 -13.90 13.51
C GLN A 78 12.86 -13.23 14.58
N GLN A 79 11.67 -12.72 14.23
CA GLN A 79 10.76 -12.10 15.21
C GLN A 79 9.93 -13.14 15.96
N ASN A 80 9.54 -12.80 17.19
CA ASN A 80 8.74 -13.65 18.07
C ASN A 80 7.26 -13.22 18.08
N TYR A 81 6.38 -14.09 17.59
CA TYR A 81 4.94 -13.81 17.53
C TYR A 81 4.30 -13.67 18.92
N ALA A 82 4.74 -14.47 19.90
CA ALA A 82 4.16 -14.44 21.24
C ALA A 82 4.44 -13.11 21.95
N GLU A 83 5.64 -12.54 21.77
CA GLU A 83 5.96 -11.20 22.31
C GLU A 83 5.17 -10.10 21.58
N PHE A 84 5.05 -10.17 20.26
CA PHE A 84 4.20 -9.25 19.50
C PHE A 84 2.74 -9.31 19.96
N GLU A 85 2.18 -10.51 20.07
CA GLU A 85 0.81 -10.72 20.54
C GLU A 85 0.61 -10.22 21.98
N LYS A 86 1.59 -10.45 22.86
CA LYS A 86 1.56 -9.97 24.24
C LYS A 86 1.50 -8.46 24.31
N VAL A 87 2.30 -7.75 23.52
CA VAL A 87 2.26 -6.27 23.44
C VAL A 87 0.87 -5.81 23.00
N ILE A 88 0.30 -6.39 21.94
CA ILE A 88 -1.03 -6.02 21.46
C ILE A 88 -2.11 -6.27 22.52
N LYS A 89 -2.10 -7.43 23.20
CA LYS A 89 -3.04 -7.74 24.28
C LYS A 89 -2.92 -6.78 25.47
N GLN A 90 -1.69 -6.45 25.86
CA GLN A 90 -1.43 -5.49 26.93
C GLN A 90 -1.94 -4.09 26.57
N THR A 91 -1.72 -3.65 25.32
CA THR A 91 -2.29 -2.41 24.82
C THR A 91 -3.82 -2.45 24.78
N GLY A 92 -4.44 -3.55 24.33
CA GLY A 92 -5.88 -3.74 24.37
C GLY A 92 -6.46 -3.63 25.79
N ASN A 93 -5.79 -4.22 26.79
CA ASN A 93 -6.18 -4.09 28.19
C ASN A 93 -6.04 -2.65 28.69
N PHE A 94 -4.95 -1.96 28.34
CA PHE A 94 -4.78 -0.54 28.67
C PHE A 94 -5.93 0.30 28.12
N LEU A 95 -6.33 0.09 26.86
CA LEU A 95 -7.43 0.82 26.22
C LEU A 95 -8.76 0.58 26.94
N ARG A 96 -9.08 -0.69 27.26
CA ARG A 96 -10.30 -1.05 27.99
C ARG A 96 -10.34 -0.43 29.38
N GLU A 97 -9.27 -0.58 30.16
CA GLU A 97 -9.17 0.03 31.48
C GLU A 97 -9.25 1.55 31.44
N LYS A 98 -8.68 2.17 30.40
CA LYS A 98 -8.75 3.62 30.24
C LYS A 98 -10.16 4.08 29.88
N MET A 99 -10.90 3.33 29.06
CA MET A 99 -12.31 3.58 28.79
C MET A 99 -13.16 3.48 30.07
N ASP A 100 -12.90 2.48 30.92
CA ASP A 100 -13.58 2.35 32.22
C ASP A 100 -13.32 3.54 33.13
N GLU A 101 -12.06 4.00 33.25
CA GLU A 101 -11.70 5.18 34.05
C GLU A 101 -12.42 6.46 33.56
N LEU A 102 -12.65 6.56 32.24
CA LEU A 102 -13.34 7.68 31.61
C LEU A 102 -14.88 7.53 31.59
N GLY A 103 -15.41 6.37 32.00
CA GLY A 103 -16.84 6.04 31.94
C GLY A 103 -17.37 5.89 30.51
N TYR A 104 -16.53 5.48 29.56
CA TYR A 104 -16.94 5.20 28.18
C TYR A 104 -17.55 3.80 28.06
N ASP A 105 -18.70 3.70 27.40
CA ASP A 105 -19.34 2.41 27.13
C ASP A 105 -18.51 1.61 26.11
N GLN A 106 -17.86 0.53 26.58
CA GLN A 106 -17.02 -0.32 25.75
C GLN A 106 -17.79 -1.12 24.69
N ASN A 107 -19.13 -1.08 24.64
CA ASN A 107 -19.90 -1.71 23.56
C ASN A 107 -20.11 -0.78 22.37
N ARG A 108 -19.86 0.53 22.53
CA ARG A 108 -20.06 1.54 21.50
C ARG A 108 -18.85 1.66 20.57
N ASN A 109 -19.08 1.62 19.26
CA ASN A 109 -18.01 1.77 18.27
C ASN A 109 -17.36 3.16 18.33
N LEU A 110 -18.15 4.21 18.59
CA LEU A 110 -17.63 5.56 18.77
C LEU A 110 -16.68 5.65 19.97
N ALA A 111 -17.02 4.99 21.08
CA ALA A 111 -16.19 4.98 22.28
C ALA A 111 -14.84 4.32 22.02
N LYS A 112 -14.85 3.15 21.39
CA LYS A 112 -13.63 2.41 21.04
C LYS A 112 -12.74 3.18 20.07
N ASN A 113 -13.30 3.71 18.98
CA ASN A 113 -12.54 4.46 17.99
C ASN A 113 -12.03 5.80 18.53
N PHE A 114 -12.80 6.47 19.39
CA PHE A 114 -12.33 7.68 20.05
C PHE A 114 -11.19 7.38 21.03
N MET A 115 -11.29 6.29 21.80
CA MET A 115 -10.20 5.87 22.67
C MET A 115 -8.93 5.52 21.87
N LEU A 116 -9.07 4.81 20.74
CA LEU A 116 -7.95 4.53 19.85
C LEU A 116 -7.35 5.82 19.30
N PHE A 117 -8.17 6.78 18.87
CA PHE A 117 -7.67 8.08 18.42
C PHE A 117 -6.85 8.78 19.51
N GLN A 118 -7.38 8.88 20.73
CA GLN A 118 -6.66 9.48 21.87
C GLN A 118 -5.39 8.71 22.22
N PHE A 119 -5.38 7.39 22.08
CA PHE A 119 -4.16 6.59 22.28
C PHE A 119 -3.07 6.93 21.26
N PHE A 120 -3.44 7.29 20.03
CA PHE A 120 -2.46 7.71 19.02
C PHE A 120 -2.06 9.17 19.15
N SER A 121 -2.95 10.06 19.59
CA SER A 121 -2.74 11.52 19.57
C SER A 121 -2.36 12.16 20.91
N ASP A 122 -2.76 11.55 22.03
CA ASP A 122 -2.68 12.17 23.36
C ASP A 122 -1.75 11.39 24.31
N THR A 123 -1.32 12.07 25.37
CA THR A 123 -0.68 11.40 26.51
C THR A 123 -1.77 10.85 27.43
N LEU A 124 -1.77 9.54 27.66
CA LEU A 124 -2.75 8.86 28.51
C LEU A 124 -2.08 8.31 29.77
N GLN A 125 -2.82 8.28 30.87
CA GLN A 125 -2.36 7.69 32.13
C GLN A 125 -3.52 6.92 32.77
N ILE A 126 -3.25 5.70 33.24
CA ILE A 126 -4.12 4.97 34.17
C ILE A 126 -3.62 5.28 35.57
N LYS A 127 -4.37 6.12 36.29
CA LYS A 127 -3.88 6.71 37.55
C LYS A 127 -3.64 5.67 38.64
N SER A 128 -4.50 4.65 38.70
CA SER A 128 -4.44 3.58 39.70
C SER A 128 -3.19 2.69 39.59
N LYS A 129 -2.55 2.66 38.42
CA LYS A 129 -1.39 1.79 38.13
C LYS A 129 -0.10 2.56 37.85
N ASP A 130 -0.16 3.90 37.92
CA ASP A 130 0.89 4.81 37.45
C ASP A 130 1.44 4.46 36.05
N LEU A 131 0.55 3.97 35.18
CA LEU A 131 0.92 3.52 33.84
C LEU A 131 0.65 4.64 32.85
N LYS A 132 1.72 5.14 32.22
CA LYS A 132 1.69 6.26 31.28
C LYS A 132 2.01 5.81 29.85
N HIS A 133 1.20 6.26 28.91
CA HIS A 133 1.38 6.12 27.47
C HIS A 133 1.64 7.47 26.82
N LEU A 134 2.61 7.51 25.89
CA LEU A 134 2.92 8.69 25.09
C LEU A 134 2.41 8.49 23.66
N PRO A 135 1.90 9.55 23.00
CA PRO A 135 1.35 9.43 21.67
C PRO A 135 2.41 9.03 20.64
N PHE A 136 1.95 8.35 19.58
CA PHE A 136 2.80 8.03 18.44
C PHE A 136 3.09 9.29 17.61
N LYS A 137 4.18 9.26 16.84
CA LYS A 137 4.58 10.37 15.98
C LYS A 137 4.87 9.89 14.56
N TYR A 138 4.62 10.75 13.58
CA TYR A 138 5.08 10.51 12.23
C TYR A 138 6.61 10.64 12.15
N ASP A 139 7.24 9.73 11.41
CA ASP A 139 8.67 9.71 11.16
C ASP A 139 9.00 10.30 9.79
N PHE A 140 9.50 11.54 9.76
CA PHE A 140 9.87 12.21 8.50
C PHE A 140 11.17 11.67 7.89
N GLU A 141 11.91 10.81 8.60
CA GLU A 141 13.15 10.21 8.10
C GLU A 141 12.85 8.95 7.26
N ASP A 142 13.26 8.97 5.99
CA ASP A 142 12.98 7.89 5.01
C ASP A 142 11.50 7.48 4.98
N TYR A 143 10.61 8.46 4.94
CA TYR A 143 9.17 8.26 5.02
C TYR A 143 8.57 7.44 3.87
N LEU A 144 9.31 7.27 2.76
CA LEU A 144 8.96 6.40 1.64
C LEU A 144 9.59 5.00 1.73
N GLY A 145 10.38 4.72 2.77
CA GLY A 145 11.08 3.44 2.95
C GLY A 145 11.99 3.12 1.76
N ILE A 146 12.63 4.13 1.16
CA ILE A 146 13.47 3.96 -0.03
C ILE A 146 14.78 3.29 0.37
N LYS A 147 15.34 3.64 1.53
CA LYS A 147 16.61 3.11 2.02
C LYS A 147 16.38 1.85 2.86
N ASP A 148 15.40 1.87 3.75
CA ASP A 148 15.03 0.74 4.59
C ASP A 148 13.51 0.55 4.61
N TRP A 149 13.07 -0.57 4.04
CA TRP A 149 11.64 -0.89 3.98
C TRP A 149 11.03 -1.12 5.38
N SER A 150 11.85 -1.48 6.38
CA SER A 150 11.38 -1.68 7.75
C SER A 150 10.78 -0.41 8.39
N LYS A 151 11.05 0.77 7.82
CA LYS A 151 10.42 2.03 8.22
C LYS A 151 8.89 1.99 8.09
N MET A 152 8.35 1.15 7.20
CA MET A 152 6.91 0.97 6.97
C MET A 152 6.21 0.04 7.96
N PHE A 153 6.95 -0.56 8.90
CA PHE A 153 6.48 -1.66 9.73
C PHE A 153 5.88 -1.22 11.07
N VAL A 154 4.89 -1.97 11.53
CA VAL A 154 4.26 -1.87 12.85
C VAL A 154 5.24 -2.27 13.94
N SER A 155 6.08 -3.28 13.73
CA SER A 155 7.11 -3.66 14.71
C SER A 155 8.06 -2.50 15.04
N LYS A 156 8.49 -1.73 14.02
CA LYS A 156 9.28 -0.51 14.22
C LYS A 156 8.49 0.59 14.93
N LEU A 157 7.21 0.78 14.60
CA LEU A 157 6.34 1.74 15.26
C LEU A 157 6.20 1.43 16.76
N LEU A 158 5.93 0.17 17.12
CA LEU A 158 5.83 -0.27 18.51
C LEU A 158 7.15 -0.09 19.28
N ALA A 159 8.28 -0.39 18.64
CA ALA A 159 9.59 -0.29 19.28
C ALA A 159 10.05 1.17 19.51
N THR A 160 9.67 2.09 18.63
CA THR A 160 10.25 3.46 18.60
C THR A 160 9.25 4.57 18.94
N GLY A 161 7.95 4.25 18.96
CA GLY A 161 6.89 5.25 19.06
C GLY A 161 6.72 6.12 17.80
N LYS A 162 7.41 5.79 16.70
CA LYS A 162 7.36 6.58 15.45
C LYS A 162 7.05 5.72 14.24
N GLY A 163 6.12 6.14 13.39
CA GLY A 163 5.66 5.36 12.23
C GLY A 163 5.43 6.19 10.98
N GLN A 164 4.88 5.53 9.97
CA GLN A 164 4.55 6.12 8.67
C GLN A 164 3.04 6.05 8.41
N CYS A 165 2.60 6.64 7.31
CA CYS A 165 1.23 6.57 6.84
C CYS A 165 0.78 5.13 6.50
N ASN A 166 1.70 4.18 6.45
CA ASN A 166 1.40 2.75 6.39
C ASN A 166 1.26 2.11 7.79
N SER A 167 2.29 2.25 8.65
CA SER A 167 2.32 1.56 9.95
C SER A 167 1.36 2.13 10.99
N LEU A 168 1.08 3.44 10.96
CA LEU A 168 0.17 4.07 11.92
C LEU A 168 -1.28 3.56 11.74
N PRO A 169 -1.90 3.65 10.53
CA PRO A 169 -3.22 3.04 10.30
C PRO A 169 -3.21 1.52 10.49
N ARG A 170 -2.12 0.83 10.11
CA ARG A 170 -2.03 -0.63 10.31
C ARG A 170 -2.10 -1.03 11.78
N LEU A 171 -1.35 -0.35 12.66
CA LEU A 171 -1.43 -0.59 14.11
C LEU A 171 -2.81 -0.21 14.66
N TYR A 172 -3.42 0.87 14.17
CA TYR A 172 -4.77 1.26 14.59
C TYR A 172 -5.77 0.13 14.32
N LEU A 173 -5.75 -0.46 13.12
CA LEU A 173 -6.62 -1.58 12.75
C LEU A 173 -6.33 -2.85 13.57
N ILE A 174 -5.07 -3.13 13.89
CA ILE A 174 -4.70 -4.25 14.78
C ILE A 174 -5.28 -4.06 16.18
N LEU A 175 -5.22 -2.83 16.71
CA LEU A 175 -5.78 -2.52 18.03
C LEU A 175 -7.31 -2.45 18.00
N ALA A 176 -7.91 -2.02 16.88
CA ALA A 176 -9.34 -2.11 16.64
C ALA A 176 -9.82 -3.56 16.67
N GLU A 177 -9.14 -4.47 15.95
CA GLU A 177 -9.38 -5.92 16.02
C GLU A 177 -9.31 -6.44 17.47
N GLU A 178 -8.30 -6.01 18.25
CA GLU A 178 -8.07 -6.47 19.63
C GLU A 178 -9.13 -5.99 20.65
N ILE A 179 -9.77 -4.84 20.42
CA ILE A 179 -10.83 -4.32 21.31
C ILE A 179 -12.24 -4.47 20.71
N GLY A 180 -12.34 -5.07 19.52
CA GLY A 180 -13.60 -5.24 18.77
C GLY A 180 -14.21 -3.92 18.30
N ALA A 181 -13.37 -2.96 17.90
CA ALA A 181 -13.82 -1.75 17.21
C ALA A 181 -13.94 -2.03 15.71
N GLU A 182 -14.99 -1.51 15.10
CA GLU A 182 -15.13 -1.48 13.65
C GLU A 182 -14.44 -0.21 13.12
N ALA A 183 -13.40 -0.42 12.33
CA ALA A 183 -12.61 0.61 11.67
C ALA A 183 -12.09 0.07 10.35
N PHE A 184 -11.87 0.95 9.38
CA PHE A 184 -11.52 0.60 8.02
C PHE A 184 -10.32 1.40 7.55
N LEU A 185 -9.49 0.77 6.72
CA LEU A 185 -8.48 1.51 5.96
C LEU A 185 -9.16 2.25 4.81
N SER A 186 -8.72 3.48 4.55
CA SER A 186 -9.07 4.24 3.35
C SER A 186 -7.80 4.85 2.76
N LEU A 187 -7.79 5.05 1.45
CA LEU A 187 -6.65 5.61 0.73
C LEU A 187 -6.97 7.00 0.20
N SER A 188 -5.91 7.80 0.11
CA SER A 188 -5.81 8.95 -0.79
C SER A 188 -4.49 8.83 -1.56
N PRO A 189 -4.20 9.69 -2.55
CA PRO A 189 -2.96 9.60 -3.32
C PRO A 189 -1.72 9.55 -2.41
N ASN A 190 -0.94 8.47 -2.52
CA ASN A 190 0.25 8.18 -1.70
C ASN A 190 0.03 8.14 -0.18
N HIS A 191 -1.20 8.01 0.31
CA HIS A 191 -1.51 8.07 1.73
C HIS A 191 -2.61 7.11 2.16
N SER A 192 -2.59 6.72 3.44
CA SER A 192 -3.68 5.95 4.03
C SER A 192 -4.08 6.52 5.37
N TYR A 193 -5.36 6.40 5.69
CA TYR A 193 -5.98 6.94 6.90
C TYR A 193 -7.11 6.01 7.35
N ILE A 194 -7.67 6.25 8.54
CA ILE A 194 -8.73 5.40 9.10
C ILE A 194 -10.10 6.02 8.88
N LYS A 195 -11.09 5.20 8.54
CA LYS A 195 -12.51 5.54 8.58
C LYS A 195 -13.23 4.68 9.61
N PHE A 196 -14.20 5.24 10.32
CA PHE A 196 -15.11 4.45 11.16
C PHE A 196 -16.49 5.12 11.19
N LYS A 197 -17.51 4.35 11.60
CA LYS A 197 -18.86 4.86 11.86
C LYS A 197 -19.18 4.92 13.34
N ASP A 198 -19.99 5.88 13.75
CA ASP A 198 -20.67 5.77 15.05
C ASP A 198 -21.95 4.93 14.97
N GLU A 199 -22.64 4.83 16.10
CA GLU A 199 -23.91 4.08 16.21
C GLU A 199 -25.06 4.70 15.40
N GLU A 200 -24.91 5.94 14.93
CA GLU A 200 -25.88 6.68 14.11
C GLU A 200 -25.50 6.60 12.61
N GLU A 201 -24.57 5.73 12.23
CA GLU A 201 -24.06 5.54 10.87
C GLU A 201 -23.33 6.76 10.28
N ASN A 202 -22.91 7.72 11.12
CA ASN A 202 -22.11 8.87 10.68
C ASN A 202 -20.66 8.44 10.45
N TRP A 203 -20.10 8.80 9.29
CA TRP A 203 -18.70 8.53 8.96
C TRP A 203 -17.74 9.57 9.52
N TYR A 204 -16.61 9.07 10.03
CA TYR A 204 -15.51 9.89 10.54
C TYR A 204 -14.19 9.43 9.94
N ASN A 205 -13.27 10.37 9.68
CA ASN A 205 -11.93 10.09 9.20
C ASN A 205 -10.88 10.51 10.23
N VAL A 206 -9.91 9.64 10.47
CA VAL A 206 -8.78 9.87 11.38
C VAL A 206 -7.48 9.89 10.61
N GLU A 207 -6.79 11.02 10.66
CA GLU A 207 -5.47 11.23 10.09
C GLU A 207 -4.40 11.06 11.18
N LEU A 208 -3.76 9.90 11.21
CA LEU A 208 -2.79 9.56 12.27
C LEU A 208 -1.43 10.23 12.05
N THR A 209 -1.15 10.73 10.85
CA THR A 209 0.11 11.42 10.52
C THR A 209 0.23 12.77 11.23
N ASN A 210 -0.88 13.49 11.39
CA ASN A 210 -0.94 14.73 12.16
C ASN A 210 -1.67 14.57 13.51
N GLY A 211 -2.23 13.38 13.79
CA GLY A 211 -2.94 13.09 15.03
C GLY A 211 -4.26 13.85 15.16
N MET A 212 -4.96 14.04 14.03
CA MET A 212 -6.19 14.83 13.96
C MET A 212 -7.30 14.05 13.30
N PHE A 213 -8.53 14.49 13.53
CA PHE A 213 -9.59 14.13 12.61
C PHE A 213 -9.56 14.99 11.35
N THR A 214 -9.98 14.43 10.23
CA THR A 214 -9.99 15.12 8.93
C THR A 214 -11.35 15.03 8.24
N THR A 215 -11.71 16.07 7.50
CA THR A 215 -12.94 16.12 6.72
C THR A 215 -12.67 15.65 5.29
N GLU A 216 -13.71 15.16 4.61
CA GLU A 216 -13.59 14.74 3.21
C GLU A 216 -13.14 15.88 2.30
N SER A 217 -13.59 17.11 2.58
CA SER A 217 -13.15 18.29 1.83
C SER A 217 -11.64 18.54 1.95
N MET A 218 -11.03 18.27 3.11
CA MET A 218 -9.58 18.44 3.30
C MET A 218 -8.79 17.36 2.55
N ILE A 219 -9.31 16.14 2.48
CA ILE A 219 -8.69 15.06 1.70
C ILE A 219 -8.72 15.40 0.20
N LEU A 220 -9.84 15.93 -0.30
CA LEU A 220 -10.01 16.35 -1.70
C LEU A 220 -9.11 17.54 -2.07
N GLN A 221 -8.80 18.43 -1.13
CA GLN A 221 -7.93 19.59 -1.37
C GLN A 221 -6.49 19.23 -1.74
N SER A 222 -6.08 17.96 -1.63
CA SER A 222 -4.81 17.50 -2.21
C SER A 222 -4.71 17.81 -3.70
N GLY A 223 -5.83 17.82 -4.45
CA GLY A 223 -5.87 18.12 -5.89
C GLY A 223 -5.46 16.94 -6.78
N PHE A 224 -5.12 15.79 -6.21
CA PHE A 224 -4.69 14.59 -6.94
C PHE A 224 -5.76 13.49 -7.00
N ILE A 225 -7.01 13.82 -6.65
CA ILE A 225 -8.15 12.89 -6.68
C ILE A 225 -9.06 13.25 -7.85
N LYS A 226 -8.95 12.50 -8.94
CA LYS A 226 -9.83 12.63 -10.12
C LYS A 226 -11.22 12.07 -9.85
N SER A 227 -12.21 12.48 -10.64
CA SER A 227 -13.58 11.96 -10.56
C SER A 227 -13.65 10.45 -10.79
N GLU A 228 -12.82 9.94 -11.70
CA GLU A 228 -12.68 8.54 -12.07
C GLU A 228 -12.16 7.72 -10.88
N ALA A 229 -11.27 8.30 -10.07
CA ALA A 229 -10.76 7.63 -8.87
C ALA A 229 -11.84 7.44 -7.81
N LEU A 230 -12.75 8.42 -7.69
CA LEU A 230 -13.93 8.32 -6.82
C LEU A 230 -14.94 7.30 -7.37
N GLN A 231 -15.23 7.34 -8.67
CA GLN A 231 -16.15 6.40 -9.31
C GLN A 231 -15.67 4.95 -9.23
N ASN A 232 -14.37 4.71 -9.43
CA ASN A 232 -13.78 3.38 -9.34
C ASN A 232 -13.51 2.92 -7.90
N GLY A 233 -13.75 3.78 -6.90
CA GLY A 233 -13.60 3.46 -5.49
C GLY A 233 -12.17 3.20 -5.03
N ILE A 234 -11.16 3.75 -5.72
CA ILE A 234 -9.75 3.55 -5.35
C ILE A 234 -9.29 4.47 -4.22
N TYR A 235 -10.00 5.59 -4.00
CA TYR A 235 -9.73 6.54 -2.93
C TYR A 235 -11.01 6.91 -2.17
N MET A 236 -10.83 7.34 -0.92
CA MET A 236 -11.85 7.86 -0.01
C MET A 236 -12.96 6.90 0.43
N GLN A 237 -12.95 5.67 -0.08
CA GLN A 237 -13.84 4.59 0.32
C GLN A 237 -13.21 3.75 1.43
N GLN A 238 -14.04 3.23 2.32
CA GLN A 238 -13.65 2.19 3.25
C GLN A 238 -13.30 0.91 2.49
N MET A 239 -12.16 0.31 2.84
CA MET A 239 -11.80 -1.01 2.32
C MET A 239 -12.64 -2.09 3.00
N THR A 240 -13.18 -3.00 2.19
CA THR A 240 -13.65 -4.32 2.65
C THR A 240 -12.48 -5.19 3.10
N GLU A 241 -12.74 -6.27 3.84
CA GLU A 241 -11.71 -7.25 4.24
C GLU A 241 -10.91 -7.78 3.05
N LYS A 242 -11.57 -8.11 1.94
CA LYS A 242 -10.88 -8.57 0.71
C LYS A 242 -9.94 -7.51 0.13
N GLN A 243 -10.37 -6.24 0.14
CA GLN A 243 -9.55 -5.12 -0.33
C GLN A 243 -8.38 -4.86 0.62
N LEU A 244 -8.60 -4.96 1.93
CA LEU A 244 -7.54 -4.84 2.93
C LEU A 244 -6.49 -5.94 2.79
N LEU A 245 -6.91 -7.18 2.53
CA LEU A 245 -6.00 -8.30 2.26
C LEU A 245 -5.22 -8.08 0.96
N SER A 246 -5.86 -7.55 -0.10
CA SER A 246 -5.17 -7.13 -1.32
C SER A 246 -4.10 -6.05 -1.04
N GLN A 247 -4.43 -5.06 -0.20
CA GLN A 247 -3.46 -4.04 0.21
C GLN A 247 -2.28 -4.67 0.95
N LEU A 248 -2.52 -5.61 1.88
CA LEU A 248 -1.47 -6.35 2.59
C LEU A 248 -0.56 -7.14 1.63
N TYR A 249 -1.13 -7.81 0.61
CA TYR A 249 -0.33 -8.46 -0.43
C TYR A 249 0.48 -7.47 -1.26
N SER A 250 -0.05 -6.27 -1.50
CA SER A 250 0.66 -5.20 -2.20
C SER A 250 1.87 -4.71 -1.39
N ASP A 251 1.69 -4.46 -0.09
CA ASP A 251 2.76 -4.10 0.84
C ASP A 251 3.84 -5.21 0.92
N PHE A 252 3.40 -6.46 0.94
CA PHE A 252 4.27 -7.64 0.95
C PHE A 252 5.10 -7.78 -0.33
N ALA A 253 4.47 -7.60 -1.50
CA ALA A 253 5.14 -7.59 -2.79
C ALA A 253 6.15 -6.43 -2.85
N GLN A 254 5.78 -5.26 -2.35
CA GLN A 254 6.64 -4.07 -2.37
C GLN A 254 7.88 -4.28 -1.50
N GLY A 255 7.70 -4.82 -0.29
CA GLY A 255 8.82 -5.19 0.58
C GLY A 255 9.76 -6.20 -0.04
N TYR A 256 9.24 -7.24 -0.70
CA TYR A 256 10.06 -8.18 -1.45
C TYR A 256 10.85 -7.48 -2.56
N ALA A 257 10.15 -6.71 -3.40
CA ALA A 257 10.76 -6.05 -4.56
C ALA A 257 11.82 -5.01 -4.15
N ARG A 258 11.66 -4.36 -3.00
CA ARG A 258 12.68 -3.47 -2.42
C ARG A 258 13.91 -4.24 -1.95
N LYS A 259 13.72 -5.42 -1.32
CA LYS A 259 14.82 -6.23 -0.77
C LYS A 259 15.59 -7.02 -1.84
N PHE A 260 14.90 -7.55 -2.85
CA PHE A 260 15.49 -8.48 -3.84
C PHE A 260 15.33 -8.07 -5.31
N GLY A 261 14.54 -7.03 -5.60
CA GLY A 261 14.16 -6.68 -6.96
C GLY A 261 12.93 -7.43 -7.47
N TYR A 262 12.44 -7.02 -8.65
CA TYR A 262 11.31 -7.68 -9.30
C TYR A 262 11.72 -9.01 -9.93
N ASN A 263 10.91 -10.04 -9.69
CA ASN A 263 11.07 -11.38 -10.24
C ASN A 263 9.69 -12.07 -10.36
N PRO A 264 9.60 -13.30 -10.91
CA PRO A 264 8.33 -14.02 -11.05
C PRO A 264 7.57 -14.24 -9.73
N PHE A 265 8.27 -14.31 -8.58
CA PHE A 265 7.60 -14.39 -7.29
C PHE A 265 6.82 -13.10 -6.98
N VAL A 266 7.40 -11.92 -7.22
CA VAL A 266 6.67 -10.63 -7.07
C VAL A 266 5.41 -10.62 -7.92
N LYS A 267 5.48 -11.11 -9.17
CA LYS A 267 4.29 -11.21 -10.05
C LYS A 267 3.21 -12.12 -9.47
N LYS A 268 3.60 -13.27 -8.91
CA LYS A 268 2.66 -14.18 -8.23
C LYS A 268 1.93 -13.49 -7.07
N VAL A 269 2.64 -12.67 -6.29
CA VAL A 269 2.04 -11.90 -5.18
C VAL A 269 1.11 -10.80 -5.71
N ILE A 270 1.54 -10.05 -6.73
CA ILE A 270 0.72 -9.01 -7.40
C ILE A 270 -0.57 -9.63 -7.95
N ASP A 271 -0.49 -10.79 -8.60
CA ASP A 271 -1.65 -11.47 -9.17
C ASP A 271 -2.64 -11.88 -8.09
N LYS A 272 -2.15 -12.35 -6.93
CA LYS A 272 -3.03 -12.65 -5.80
C LYS A 272 -3.70 -11.38 -5.24
N ALA A 273 -2.98 -10.26 -5.18
CA ALA A 273 -3.56 -8.98 -4.77
C ALA A 273 -4.66 -8.51 -5.75
N LEU A 274 -4.44 -8.65 -7.06
CA LEU A 274 -5.41 -8.27 -8.09
C LEU A 274 -6.61 -9.23 -8.19
N GLU A 275 -6.43 -10.51 -7.86
CA GLU A 275 -7.54 -11.48 -7.72
C GLU A 275 -8.51 -11.04 -6.61
N LEU A 276 -7.98 -10.55 -5.49
CA LEU A 276 -8.77 -10.08 -4.35
C LEU A 276 -9.42 -8.72 -4.59
N TYR A 277 -8.69 -7.82 -5.26
CA TYR A 277 -9.18 -6.48 -5.59
C TYR A 277 -8.63 -6.01 -6.95
N PRO A 278 -9.37 -6.22 -8.06
CA PRO A 278 -8.92 -5.87 -9.40
C PRO A 278 -8.61 -4.39 -9.61
N ASN A 279 -9.27 -3.51 -8.85
CA ASN A 279 -9.05 -2.05 -8.90
C ASN A 279 -8.01 -1.58 -7.87
N SER A 280 -7.32 -2.48 -7.16
CA SER A 280 -6.24 -2.10 -6.23
C SER A 280 -5.20 -1.25 -6.94
N ILE A 281 -5.14 0.04 -6.61
CA ILE A 281 -4.24 0.96 -7.30
C ILE A 281 -2.76 0.60 -7.03
N SER A 282 -2.42 0.23 -5.79
CA SER A 282 -1.07 -0.21 -5.43
C SER A 282 -0.65 -1.46 -6.22
N ALA A 283 -1.52 -2.48 -6.31
CA ALA A 283 -1.22 -3.70 -7.06
C ALA A 283 -1.10 -3.44 -8.58
N ASN A 284 -1.98 -2.60 -9.14
CA ASN A 284 -1.93 -2.24 -10.57
C ASN A 284 -0.66 -1.45 -10.92
N GLN A 285 -0.22 -0.52 -10.08
CA GLN A 285 1.04 0.21 -10.26
C GLN A 285 2.25 -0.73 -10.18
N MET A 286 2.26 -1.65 -9.22
CA MET A 286 3.30 -2.67 -9.13
C MET A 286 3.32 -3.58 -10.36
N ASN A 287 2.16 -3.92 -10.91
CA ASN A 287 2.06 -4.68 -12.16
C ASN A 287 2.64 -3.89 -13.34
N SER A 288 2.35 -2.59 -13.46
CA SER A 288 2.97 -1.72 -14.47
C SER A 288 4.50 -1.74 -14.38
N ASN A 289 5.04 -1.64 -13.16
CA ASN A 289 6.49 -1.73 -12.94
C ASN A 289 7.04 -3.10 -13.35
N TYR A 290 6.40 -4.20 -12.93
CA TYR A 290 6.83 -5.55 -13.29
C TYR A 290 6.86 -5.76 -14.81
N LEU A 291 5.76 -5.42 -15.50
CA LEU A 291 5.64 -5.61 -16.95
C LEU A 291 6.64 -4.74 -17.71
N THR A 292 6.90 -3.51 -17.23
CA THR A 292 7.90 -2.62 -17.81
C THR A 292 9.30 -3.21 -17.66
N ILE A 293 9.66 -3.67 -16.46
CA ILE A 293 10.97 -4.30 -16.21
C ILE A 293 11.12 -5.57 -17.03
N GLN A 294 10.07 -6.39 -17.15
CA GLN A 294 10.07 -7.59 -18.00
C GLN A 294 10.31 -7.21 -19.47
N PHE A 295 9.56 -6.25 -20.01
CA PHE A 295 9.74 -5.78 -21.38
C PHE A 295 11.16 -5.26 -21.61
N GLU A 296 11.68 -4.40 -20.73
CA GLU A 296 13.04 -3.87 -20.85
C GLU A 296 14.10 -4.98 -20.76
N TYR A 297 13.91 -5.97 -19.89
CA TYR A 297 14.79 -7.12 -19.76
C TYR A 297 14.86 -7.94 -21.05
N VAL A 298 13.72 -8.21 -21.67
CA VAL A 298 13.65 -8.99 -22.92
C VAL A 298 14.18 -8.18 -24.11
N ALA A 299 13.85 -6.89 -24.21
CA ALA A 299 14.35 -6.03 -25.28
C ALA A 299 15.89 -5.92 -25.26
N LYS A 300 16.50 -5.83 -24.07
CA LYS A 300 17.96 -5.78 -23.92
C LYS A 300 18.66 -7.06 -24.37
N GLN A 301 18.05 -8.24 -24.21
CA GLN A 301 18.64 -9.50 -24.67
C GLN A 301 18.84 -9.54 -26.20
N VAL A 302 18.00 -8.82 -26.94
CA VAL A 302 18.09 -8.70 -28.40
C VAL A 302 18.79 -7.41 -28.85
N GLY A 303 19.49 -6.73 -27.93
CA GLY A 303 20.27 -5.52 -28.20
C GLY A 303 19.43 -4.27 -28.45
N ILE A 304 18.12 -4.29 -28.14
CA ILE A 304 17.24 -3.14 -28.32
C ILE A 304 17.17 -2.33 -27.04
N ASN A 305 17.47 -1.03 -27.14
CA ASN A 305 17.25 -0.05 -26.08
C ASN A 305 15.82 0.53 -26.18
N PRO A 306 14.89 0.12 -25.30
CA PRO A 306 13.50 0.55 -25.37
C PRO A 306 13.29 2.04 -25.11
N ARG A 307 14.29 2.73 -24.54
CA ARG A 307 14.23 4.18 -24.26
C ARG A 307 14.66 5.03 -25.45
N ASN A 308 15.24 4.43 -26.49
CA ASN A 308 15.55 5.11 -27.74
C ASN A 308 14.43 4.84 -28.76
N ARG A 309 13.73 5.88 -29.20
CA ARG A 309 12.59 5.75 -30.13
C ARG A 309 12.95 5.08 -31.46
N ASN A 310 14.13 5.35 -32.00
CA ASN A 310 14.57 4.78 -33.28
C ASN A 310 14.90 3.30 -33.12
N ASP A 311 15.54 2.95 -32.00
CA ASP A 311 15.91 1.56 -31.73
C ASP A 311 14.69 0.70 -31.36
N LEU A 312 13.74 1.28 -30.62
CA LEU A 312 12.48 0.62 -30.27
C LEU A 312 11.72 0.11 -31.51
N GLN A 313 11.83 0.78 -32.67
CA GLN A 313 11.19 0.30 -33.91
C GLN A 313 11.68 -1.10 -34.35
N ASN A 314 12.88 -1.52 -33.92
CA ASN A 314 13.42 -2.83 -34.23
C ASN A 314 12.66 -3.98 -33.56
N ILE A 315 11.82 -3.72 -32.54
CA ILE A 315 10.97 -4.76 -31.92
C ILE A 315 9.97 -5.36 -32.91
N ARG A 316 9.69 -4.69 -34.03
CA ARG A 316 8.80 -5.19 -35.10
C ARG A 316 9.22 -6.56 -35.66
N ASN A 317 10.48 -6.93 -35.48
CA ASN A 317 11.03 -8.22 -35.88
C ASN A 317 10.81 -9.32 -34.83
N TYR A 318 10.27 -8.98 -33.65
CA TYR A 318 10.09 -9.88 -32.51
C TYR A 318 8.63 -9.82 -32.00
N PRO A 319 7.70 -10.59 -32.57
CA PRO A 319 6.28 -10.54 -32.24
C PRO A 319 5.96 -10.69 -30.73
N ASN A 320 6.70 -11.55 -30.02
CA ASN A 320 6.53 -11.74 -28.58
C ASN A 320 6.96 -10.50 -27.77
N ILE A 321 7.95 -9.74 -28.23
CA ILE A 321 8.38 -8.49 -27.58
C ILE A 321 7.32 -7.39 -27.80
N ILE A 322 6.70 -7.35 -28.98
CA ILE A 322 5.54 -6.47 -29.24
C ILE A 322 4.40 -6.79 -28.28
N LYS A 323 4.11 -8.09 -28.05
CA LYS A 323 3.09 -8.51 -27.08
C LYS A 323 3.40 -8.01 -25.67
N LEU A 324 4.66 -8.06 -25.23
CA LEU A 324 5.07 -7.51 -23.94
C LEU A 324 4.85 -5.99 -23.86
N LEU A 325 5.21 -5.24 -24.90
CA LEU A 325 4.94 -3.80 -24.95
C LEU A 325 3.43 -3.50 -24.92
N ASN A 326 2.61 -4.28 -25.63
CA ASN A 326 1.16 -4.13 -25.59
C ASN A 326 0.59 -4.41 -24.20
N ASN A 327 1.13 -5.39 -23.47
CA ASN A 327 0.75 -5.65 -22.08
C ASN A 327 1.10 -4.47 -21.18
N VAL A 328 2.29 -3.88 -21.35
CA VAL A 328 2.70 -2.66 -20.63
C VAL A 328 1.70 -1.53 -20.88
N ASN A 329 1.41 -1.22 -22.16
CA ASN A 329 0.48 -0.16 -22.52
C ASN A 329 -0.92 -0.41 -21.97
N THR A 330 -1.41 -1.65 -22.06
CA THR A 330 -2.73 -2.03 -21.53
C THR A 330 -2.80 -1.83 -20.01
N GLN A 331 -1.73 -2.19 -19.30
CA GLN A 331 -1.67 -2.02 -17.85
C GLN A 331 -1.58 -0.54 -17.43
N TYR A 332 -0.86 0.30 -18.17
CA TYR A 332 -0.86 1.75 -17.92
C TYR A 332 -2.22 2.38 -18.21
N ASN A 333 -2.87 2.01 -19.32
CA ASN A 333 -4.24 2.44 -19.59
C ASN A 333 -5.19 2.05 -18.45
N LYS A 334 -5.07 0.84 -17.90
CA LYS A 334 -5.85 0.41 -16.73
C LYS A 334 -5.61 1.32 -15.52
N VAL A 335 -4.38 1.74 -15.26
CA VAL A 335 -4.04 2.67 -14.17
C VAL A 335 -4.64 4.05 -14.42
N ASP A 336 -4.57 4.55 -15.65
CA ASP A 336 -5.15 5.84 -16.04
C ASP A 336 -6.68 5.81 -15.94
N ASP A 337 -7.32 4.74 -16.42
CA ASP A 337 -8.78 4.52 -16.36
C ASP A 337 -9.30 4.39 -14.93
N LEU A 338 -8.45 3.94 -13.99
CA LEU A 338 -8.76 3.93 -12.56
C LEU A 338 -8.78 5.34 -11.96
N GLY A 339 -8.30 6.36 -12.68
CA GLY A 339 -8.25 7.74 -12.23
C GLY A 339 -7.00 8.07 -11.41
N PHE A 340 -5.94 7.26 -11.51
CA PHE A 340 -4.68 7.57 -10.87
C PHE A 340 -4.10 8.90 -11.41
N GLU A 341 -3.49 9.65 -10.51
CA GLU A 341 -2.69 10.83 -10.85
C GLU A 341 -1.38 10.76 -10.09
N PHE A 342 -0.28 11.01 -10.79
CA PHE A 342 1.04 10.98 -10.18
C PHE A 342 1.24 12.21 -9.30
N MET A 343 1.30 11.99 -7.98
CA MET A 343 1.72 13.02 -7.03
C MET A 343 3.24 12.93 -6.81
N SER A 344 3.95 13.99 -7.18
CA SER A 344 5.40 14.07 -6.97
C SER A 344 5.76 14.05 -5.48
N ALA A 345 7.00 13.66 -5.15
CA ALA A 345 7.47 13.68 -3.76
C ALA A 345 7.38 15.08 -3.14
N GLU A 346 7.67 16.13 -3.92
CA GLU A 346 7.53 17.53 -3.49
C GLU A 346 6.07 17.90 -3.23
N ALA A 347 5.15 17.55 -4.15
CA ALA A 347 3.73 17.79 -3.97
C ALA A 347 3.19 17.08 -2.72
N TYR A 348 3.61 15.83 -2.49
CA TYR A 348 3.27 15.08 -1.29
C TYR A 348 3.82 15.73 -0.01
N GLN A 349 5.06 16.21 -0.01
CA GLN A 349 5.63 16.94 1.13
C GLN A 349 4.89 18.23 1.42
N ASN A 350 4.51 19.00 0.40
CA ASN A 350 3.74 20.23 0.55
C ASN A 350 2.35 19.96 1.12
N TRP A 351 1.68 18.90 0.65
CA TRP A 351 0.42 18.44 1.21
C TRP A 351 0.56 17.97 2.66
N LEU A 352 1.59 17.19 3.00
CA LEU A 352 1.86 16.79 4.39
C LEU A 352 2.13 18.00 5.31
N ALA A 353 2.73 19.07 4.79
CA ALA A 353 2.96 20.29 5.54
C ALA A 353 1.65 21.07 5.77
N SER A 354 0.73 21.09 4.80
CA SER A 354 -0.58 21.74 4.95
C SER A 354 -1.47 21.05 5.98
N LEU A 355 -1.22 19.77 6.29
CA LEU A 355 -1.91 19.05 7.37
C LEU A 355 -1.71 19.65 8.78
N LYS A 356 -0.84 20.67 8.93
CA LYS A 356 -0.58 21.36 10.21
C LYS A 356 -1.30 22.70 10.34
N GLU A 357 -2.11 23.07 9.36
CA GLU A 357 -2.83 24.35 9.33
C GLU A 357 -3.82 24.52 10.49
N THR A 358 -4.00 25.78 10.93
CA THR A 358 -4.83 26.14 12.09
C THR A 358 -6.28 25.70 11.94
N LYS A 359 -6.83 25.75 10.72
CA LYS A 359 -8.22 25.35 10.46
C LYS A 359 -8.47 23.87 10.77
N GLN A 360 -7.57 22.98 10.33
CA GLN A 360 -7.70 21.55 10.58
C GLN A 360 -7.61 21.23 12.08
N LYS A 361 -6.74 21.92 12.81
CA LYS A 361 -6.68 21.81 14.28
C LYS A 361 -8.01 22.18 14.92
N GLN A 362 -8.62 23.28 14.47
CA GLN A 362 -9.89 23.73 15.01
C GLN A 362 -11.03 22.75 14.71
N ASP A 363 -11.14 22.28 13.46
CA ASP A 363 -12.15 21.28 13.06
C ASP A 363 -12.00 19.98 13.89
N SER A 364 -10.76 19.53 14.10
CA SER A 364 -10.47 18.35 14.92
C SER A 364 -10.84 18.56 16.39
N GLU A 365 -10.54 19.72 16.98
CA GLU A 365 -10.92 20.03 18.37
C GLU A 365 -12.44 20.12 18.55
N ASP A 366 -13.15 20.69 17.58
CA ASP A 366 -14.60 20.75 17.62
C ASP A 366 -15.22 19.35 17.50
N MET A 367 -14.63 18.46 16.70
CA MET A 367 -15.06 17.06 16.65
C MET A 367 -14.80 16.30 17.97
N LYS A 368 -13.64 16.52 18.62
CA LYS A 368 -13.38 15.97 19.97
C LYS A 368 -14.46 16.43 20.97
N LYS A 369 -14.88 17.70 20.93
CA LYS A 369 -15.96 18.21 21.79
C LYS A 369 -17.29 17.50 21.47
N GLN A 370 -17.62 17.35 20.18
CA GLN A 370 -18.84 16.63 19.76
C GLN A 370 -18.84 15.18 20.25
N PHE A 371 -17.72 14.47 20.15
CA PHE A 371 -17.62 13.09 20.63
C PHE A 371 -17.78 13.00 22.14
N ASN A 372 -17.16 13.90 22.90
CA ASN A 372 -17.37 13.97 24.34
C ASN A 372 -18.85 14.21 24.72
N ILE A 373 -19.60 14.96 23.91
CA ILE A 373 -21.05 15.12 24.10
C ILE A 373 -21.78 13.82 23.75
N LYS A 374 -21.48 13.21 22.59
CA LYS A 374 -22.09 11.94 22.13
C LYS A 374 -21.84 10.78 23.10
N LEU A 375 -20.67 10.72 23.74
CA LEU A 375 -20.30 9.68 24.70
C LEU A 375 -21.01 9.83 26.04
N LYS A 376 -21.38 11.04 26.44
CA LYS A 376 -22.18 11.31 27.66
C LYS A 376 -23.67 11.06 27.47
N LYS A 377 -24.16 11.04 26.22
CA LYS A 377 -25.55 10.68 25.93
C LYS A 377 -25.70 9.17 26.15
N THR A 378 -26.47 8.79 27.16
CA THR A 378 -26.92 7.41 27.34
C THR A 378 -27.99 7.12 26.29
N PHE A 379 -27.76 6.16 25.41
CA PHE A 379 -28.84 5.62 24.59
C PHE A 379 -29.77 4.87 25.54
N LYS A 380 -30.99 5.40 25.74
CA LYS A 380 -32.05 4.61 26.37
C LYS A 380 -32.44 3.53 25.39
N ASN A 381 -32.18 2.27 25.76
CA ASN A 381 -32.68 1.09 25.05
C ASN A 381 -34.19 1.16 24.83
#